data_AF-I4B4U6-F1
#
_entry.id   AF-I4B4U6-F1
#
_cell.length_a   1.000
_cell.length_b   1.000
_cell.length_c   1.000
_cell.angle_alpha   90.00
_cell.angle_beta   90.00
_cell.angle_gamma   90.00
#
_symmetry.space_group_name_H-M   'P 1'
#
loop_
_entity.id
_entity.type
_entity.pdbx_description
1 polymer ?
#
loop_
_entity_poly.entity_id
_entity_poly.type
_entity_poly.pdbx_seq_one_letter_code
_entity_poly.pdbx_strand_id
1 'polypeptide(L)'
;MTMIKWLTVVILCAALAAGAAMAAVFVAIDRSLGSTEYLSNFIQGQKFGEIAQAAENSAKADGAPSQLAVISKLGYSVLEPEFKKQSRSMLDQLFAYLKGDQEKPSLTMSLSDFKQDPGVLKSAVDGLMQNETMKKLPRSFVEPAAKMLVEKVPEKLNLTSLLTSRESDLAQVKKTVGKFYQSYNAVLLILIAVLILTFIVLRSVRQTLIAVGITLLITGLLLFLPWLASGSIAQSIVSGYKGVAAESVQSIGAAFIKSFFAVFVVSPLVLTLAGAAAYVTGKFVMKKAGKT
;
A
#
# COMPACT_ATOMS: atom_id res chain seq x y z
N MET A 1 23.04 -23.72 35.98
CA MET A 1 22.11 -22.62 35.59
C MET A 1 20.84 -22.83 36.39
N THR A 2 20.32 -21.82 37.10
CA THR A 2 19.14 -21.99 37.97
C THR A 2 17.85 -21.98 37.15
N MET A 3 16.80 -22.66 37.63
CA MET A 3 15.49 -22.75 36.97
C MET A 3 14.90 -21.35 36.67
N ILE A 4 15.07 -20.42 37.61
CA ILE A 4 14.64 -19.01 37.48
C ILE A 4 15.35 -18.32 36.30
N LYS A 5 16.66 -18.48 36.15
CA LYS A 5 17.41 -17.88 35.03
C LYS A 5 16.95 -18.41 33.68
N TRP A 6 16.65 -19.72 33.61
CA TRP A 6 16.16 -20.33 32.36
C TRP A 6 14.77 -19.79 32.01
N LEU A 7 13.86 -19.70 32.99
CA LEU A 7 12.53 -19.10 32.82
C LEU A 7 12.61 -17.66 32.32
N THR A 8 13.50 -16.84 32.91
CA THR A 8 13.71 -15.45 32.47
C THR A 8 14.16 -15.37 31.01
N VAL A 9 15.09 -16.24 30.58
CA VAL A 9 15.56 -16.27 29.19
C VAL A 9 14.43 -16.65 28.24
N VAL A 10 13.59 -17.62 28.60
CA VAL A 10 12.43 -18.01 27.78
C VAL A 10 11.44 -16.85 27.62
N ILE A 11 11.12 -16.14 28.71
CA ILE A 11 10.23 -14.96 28.67
C ILE A 11 10.80 -13.88 27.76
N LEU A 12 12.10 -13.59 27.88
CA LEU A 12 12.76 -12.59 27.04
C LEU A 12 12.80 -13.01 25.57
N CYS A 13 13.01 -14.29 25.28
CA CYS A 13 12.94 -14.82 23.92
C CYS A 13 11.52 -14.73 23.35
N ALA A 14 10.48 -14.98 24.16
CA ALA A 14 9.09 -14.81 23.73
C ALA A 14 8.76 -13.34 23.44
N ALA A 15 9.22 -12.41 24.30
CA ALA A 15 9.07 -10.97 24.07
C ALA A 15 9.81 -10.51 22.81
N LEU A 16 11.02 -11.04 22.57
CA LEU A 16 11.80 -10.80 21.35
C LEU A 16 11.08 -11.30 20.10
N ALA A 17 10.51 -12.51 20.14
CA ALA A 17 9.73 -13.08 19.04
C ALA A 17 8.49 -12.22 18.72
N ALA A 18 7.71 -11.85 19.74
CA ALA A 18 6.52 -11.01 19.58
C ALA A 18 6.87 -9.62 19.03
N GLY A 19 7.93 -9.00 19.55
CA GLY A 19 8.40 -7.71 19.05
C GLY A 19 8.91 -7.79 17.61
N ALA A 20 9.64 -8.85 17.25
CA ALA A 20 10.14 -9.06 15.89
C ALA A 20 9.01 -9.30 14.89
N ALA A 21 7.96 -10.03 15.29
CA ALA A 21 6.74 -10.20 14.50
C ALA A 21 6.00 -8.87 14.29
N MET A 22 5.84 -8.07 15.36
CA MET A 22 5.24 -6.73 15.22
C MET A 22 6.08 -5.83 14.31
N ALA A 23 7.41 -5.79 14.49
CA ALA A 23 8.30 -5.02 13.64
C ALA A 23 8.23 -5.46 12.17
N ALA A 24 8.11 -6.75 11.88
CA ALA A 24 7.92 -7.28 10.53
C ALA A 24 6.64 -6.75 9.87
N VAL A 25 5.54 -6.65 10.63
CA VAL A 25 4.28 -6.06 10.16
C VAL A 25 4.43 -4.56 9.92
N PHE A 26 5.06 -3.82 10.85
CA PHE A 26 5.33 -2.39 10.67
C PHE A 26 6.17 -2.12 9.41
N VAL A 27 7.25 -2.88 9.19
CA VAL A 27 8.09 -2.78 8.00
C VAL A 27 7.30 -3.07 6.72
N ALA A 28 6.46 -4.11 6.74
CA ALA A 28 5.65 -4.44 5.57
C ALA A 28 4.65 -3.34 5.24
N ILE A 29 4.00 -2.75 6.25
CA ILE A 29 3.09 -1.61 6.07
C ILE A 29 3.85 -0.40 5.53
N ASP A 30 5.00 -0.04 6.11
CA ASP A 30 5.80 1.11 5.65
C ASP A 30 6.31 0.93 4.21
N ARG A 31 6.76 -0.27 3.86
CA ARG A 31 7.27 -0.60 2.50
C ARG A 31 6.18 -0.76 1.45
N SER A 32 4.92 -0.93 1.85
CA SER A 32 3.77 -1.06 0.95
C SER A 32 2.89 0.19 0.99
N LEU A 33 2.00 0.27 1.99
CA LEU A 33 1.09 1.38 2.23
C LEU A 33 1.82 2.69 2.51
N GLY A 34 3.02 2.66 3.09
CA GLY A 34 3.87 3.83 3.34
C GLY A 34 4.69 4.30 2.13
N SER A 35 4.72 3.51 1.05
CA SER A 35 5.57 3.73 -0.12
C SER A 35 4.76 4.25 -1.30
N THR A 36 5.05 5.49 -1.69
CA THR A 36 4.41 6.15 -2.84
C THR A 36 4.78 5.47 -4.15
N GLU A 37 5.98 4.89 -4.23
CA GLU A 37 6.42 4.08 -5.36
C GLU A 37 5.60 2.79 -5.47
N TYR A 38 5.39 2.08 -4.37
CA TYR A 38 4.59 0.86 -4.35
C TYR A 38 3.14 1.14 -4.75
N LEU A 39 2.51 2.17 -4.13
CA LEU A 39 1.13 2.55 -4.44
C LEU A 39 0.98 3.07 -5.87
N SER A 40 1.95 3.85 -6.38
CA SER A 40 1.92 4.31 -7.76
C SER A 40 2.06 3.15 -8.75
N ASN A 41 2.98 2.20 -8.51
CA ASN A 41 3.14 1.02 -9.36
C ASN A 41 1.88 0.14 -9.34
N PHE A 42 1.24 0.01 -8.16
CA PHE A 42 -0.03 -0.69 -8.03
C PHE A 42 -1.13 -0.01 -8.86
N ILE A 43 -1.28 1.32 -8.72
CA ILE A 43 -2.24 2.14 -9.49
C ILE A 43 -1.98 2.02 -11.00
N GLN A 44 -0.72 2.08 -11.44
CA GLN A 44 -0.35 1.95 -12.85
C GLN A 44 -0.72 0.56 -13.42
N GLY A 45 -0.60 -0.49 -12.62
CA GLY A 45 -0.95 -1.86 -13.01
C GLY A 45 -2.45 -2.17 -13.01
N GLN A 46 -3.30 -1.33 -12.40
CA GLN A 46 -4.75 -1.53 -12.42
C GLN A 46 -5.38 -0.92 -13.68
N LYS A 47 -6.49 -1.50 -14.15
CA LYS A 47 -7.31 -0.94 -15.23
C LYS A 47 -8.57 -0.32 -14.64
N PHE A 48 -8.55 0.98 -14.39
CA PHE A 48 -9.70 1.65 -13.77
C PHE A 48 -10.90 1.77 -14.73
N GLY A 49 -10.64 1.81 -16.05
CA GLY A 49 -11.68 1.78 -17.07
C GLY A 49 -12.64 0.59 -17.00
N GLU A 50 -12.18 -0.61 -16.59
CA GLU A 50 -13.03 -1.81 -16.48
C GLU A 50 -14.00 -1.69 -15.28
N ILE A 51 -13.58 -1.08 -14.18
CA ILE A 51 -14.41 -0.80 -13.00
C ILE A 51 -15.47 0.25 -13.34
N ALA A 52 -15.06 1.32 -14.05
CA ALA A 52 -15.97 2.38 -14.48
C ALA A 52 -17.05 1.81 -15.42
N GLN A 53 -16.67 0.91 -16.33
CA GLN A 53 -17.62 0.24 -17.23
C GLN A 53 -18.58 -0.69 -16.48
N ALA A 54 -18.10 -1.44 -15.50
CA ALA A 54 -18.96 -2.28 -14.66
C ALA A 54 -19.92 -1.44 -13.79
N ALA A 55 -19.45 -0.30 -13.27
CA ALA A 55 -20.28 0.63 -12.51
C ALA A 55 -21.33 1.32 -13.39
N GLU A 56 -20.98 1.63 -14.62
CA GLU A 56 -21.89 2.18 -15.62
C GLU A 56 -22.99 1.19 -16.00
N ASN A 57 -22.65 -0.07 -16.22
CA ASN A 57 -23.62 -1.12 -16.56
C ASN A 57 -24.62 -1.35 -15.42
N SER A 58 -24.17 -1.27 -14.16
CA SER A 58 -25.07 -1.29 -13.00
C SER A 58 -25.94 -0.03 -12.92
N ALA A 59 -25.39 1.17 -13.14
CA ALA A 59 -26.17 2.41 -13.12
C ALA A 59 -27.23 2.50 -14.23
N LYS A 60 -26.95 1.92 -15.41
CA LYS A 60 -27.92 1.77 -16.51
C LYS A 60 -29.07 0.82 -16.14
N ALA A 61 -28.78 -0.25 -15.38
CA ALA A 61 -29.81 -1.15 -14.86
C ALA A 61 -30.72 -0.47 -13.83
N ASP A 62 -30.18 0.49 -13.06
CA ASP A 62 -30.90 1.29 -12.05
C ASP A 62 -31.59 2.55 -12.61
N GLY A 63 -31.66 2.71 -13.94
CA GLY A 63 -32.43 3.79 -14.59
C GLY A 63 -31.75 5.17 -14.64
N ALA A 64 -30.44 5.25 -14.38
CA ALA A 64 -29.71 6.51 -14.51
C ALA A 64 -29.62 6.99 -15.97
N PRO A 65 -29.66 8.32 -16.24
CA PRO A 65 -29.61 8.85 -17.60
C PRO A 65 -28.31 8.46 -18.30
N SER A 66 -28.46 7.81 -19.47
CA SER A 66 -27.39 7.24 -20.31
C SER A 66 -26.28 8.23 -20.72
N GLN A 67 -26.54 9.53 -20.64
CA GLN A 67 -25.59 10.59 -21.01
C GLN A 67 -24.54 10.84 -19.92
N LEU A 68 -24.90 10.75 -18.63
CA LEU A 68 -23.97 10.87 -17.51
C LEU A 68 -22.99 9.69 -17.46
N ALA A 69 -23.47 8.51 -17.87
CA ALA A 69 -22.72 7.29 -18.05
C ALA A 69 -21.67 7.38 -19.18
N VAL A 70 -22.01 8.00 -20.31
CA VAL A 70 -21.06 8.23 -21.41
C VAL A 70 -20.02 9.29 -21.06
N ILE A 71 -20.43 10.36 -20.35
CA ILE A 71 -19.52 11.42 -19.88
C ILE A 71 -18.56 10.89 -18.81
N SER A 72 -19.02 10.05 -17.88
CA SER A 72 -18.13 9.41 -16.91
C SER A 72 -17.15 8.45 -17.59
N LYS A 73 -17.61 7.62 -18.53
CA LYS A 73 -16.74 6.73 -19.34
C LYS A 73 -15.66 7.49 -20.11
N LEU A 74 -16.02 8.62 -20.71
CA LEU A 74 -15.08 9.50 -21.40
C LEU A 74 -14.13 10.20 -20.43
N GLY A 75 -14.62 10.64 -19.27
CA GLY A 75 -13.80 11.18 -18.20
C GLY A 75 -12.74 10.17 -17.74
N TYR A 76 -13.14 8.95 -17.37
CA TYR A 76 -12.22 7.95 -16.84
C TYR A 76 -11.24 7.41 -17.88
N SER A 77 -11.69 7.02 -19.07
CA SER A 77 -10.79 6.44 -20.09
C SER A 77 -9.76 7.45 -20.62
N VAL A 78 -10.11 8.74 -20.64
CA VAL A 78 -9.24 9.80 -21.16
C VAL A 78 -8.37 10.36 -20.02
N LEU A 79 -8.87 10.49 -18.79
CA LEU A 79 -8.09 10.97 -17.63
C LEU A 79 -7.23 9.90 -16.96
N GLU A 80 -7.52 8.61 -17.13
CA GLU A 80 -6.76 7.51 -16.50
C GLU A 80 -5.26 7.55 -16.81
N PRO A 81 -4.80 7.76 -18.06
CA PRO A 81 -3.37 7.87 -18.37
C PRO A 81 -2.70 9.04 -17.65
N GLU A 82 -3.34 10.20 -17.61
CA GLU A 82 -2.79 11.38 -16.91
C GLU A 82 -2.80 11.20 -15.39
N PHE A 83 -3.86 10.59 -14.85
CA PHE A 83 -3.93 10.25 -13.44
C PHE A 83 -2.80 9.29 -13.05
N LYS A 84 -2.52 8.27 -13.87
CA LYS A 84 -1.42 7.32 -13.67
C LYS A 84 -0.03 7.94 -13.81
N LYS A 85 0.15 8.94 -14.69
CA LYS A 85 1.41 9.68 -14.80
C LYS A 85 1.68 10.52 -13.55
N GLN A 86 0.65 11.17 -13.02
CA GLN A 86 0.76 12.14 -11.93
C GLN A 86 0.51 11.53 -10.54
N SER A 87 0.06 10.27 -10.46
CA SER A 87 -0.29 9.59 -9.21
C SER A 87 0.85 9.55 -8.20
N ARG A 88 2.09 9.34 -8.65
CA ARG A 88 3.26 9.33 -7.76
C ARG A 88 3.44 10.68 -7.06
N SER A 89 3.48 11.76 -7.82
CA SER A 89 3.64 13.12 -7.29
C SER A 89 2.50 13.51 -6.34
N MET A 90 1.28 13.07 -6.63
CA MET A 90 0.13 13.31 -5.75
C MET A 90 0.25 12.51 -4.44
N LEU A 91 0.65 11.24 -4.52
CA LEU A 91 0.91 10.43 -3.35
C LEU A 91 2.05 11.00 -2.50
N ASP A 92 3.13 11.49 -3.12
CA ASP A 92 4.24 12.14 -2.41
C ASP A 92 3.77 13.33 -1.57
N GLN A 93 2.93 14.21 -2.14
CA GLN A 93 2.37 15.35 -1.43
C GLN A 93 1.40 14.95 -0.32
N LEU A 94 0.56 13.93 -0.55
CA LEU A 94 -0.34 13.41 0.47
C LEU A 94 0.44 12.79 1.64
N PHE A 95 1.47 11.99 1.35
CA PHE A 95 2.27 11.34 2.37
C PHE A 95 3.15 12.32 3.14
N ALA A 96 3.70 13.34 2.49
CA ALA A 96 4.39 14.44 3.16
C ALA A 96 3.48 15.14 4.18
N TYR A 97 2.22 15.41 3.82
CA TYR A 97 1.23 15.94 4.76
C TYR A 97 0.92 14.97 5.91
N LEU A 98 0.69 13.69 5.61
CA LEU A 98 0.35 12.67 6.62
C LEU A 98 1.50 12.39 7.59
N LYS A 99 2.75 12.50 7.14
CA LYS A 99 3.96 12.38 7.98
C LYS A 99 4.24 13.65 8.78
N GLY A 100 3.63 14.77 8.41
CA GLY A 100 3.77 16.05 9.10
C GLY A 100 4.83 16.98 8.51
N ASP A 101 5.42 16.62 7.37
CA ASP A 101 6.38 17.45 6.64
C ASP A 101 5.71 18.68 5.99
N GLN A 102 4.39 18.61 5.79
CA GLN A 102 3.56 19.72 5.29
C GLN A 102 2.31 19.94 6.14
N GLU A 103 1.88 21.21 6.23
CA GLU A 103 0.66 21.60 6.95
C GLU A 103 -0.63 21.34 6.16
N LYS A 104 -0.56 21.32 4.83
CA LYS A 104 -1.71 21.05 3.94
C LYS A 104 -1.27 20.24 2.73
N PRO A 105 -2.03 19.20 2.31
CA PRO A 105 -1.73 18.50 1.07
C PRO A 105 -2.15 19.38 -0.12
N SER A 106 -1.28 19.54 -1.11
CA SER A 106 -1.59 20.32 -2.33
C SER A 106 -1.87 19.41 -3.52
N LEU A 107 -2.92 18.58 -3.47
CA LEU A 107 -3.22 17.64 -4.56
C LEU A 107 -3.79 18.36 -5.78
N THR A 108 -2.92 18.69 -6.73
CA THR A 108 -3.29 19.33 -7.98
C THR A 108 -2.85 18.46 -9.15
N MET A 109 -3.78 18.16 -10.05
CA MET A 109 -3.48 17.54 -11.34
C MET A 109 -3.30 18.63 -12.38
N SER A 110 -2.19 18.62 -13.11
CA SER A 110 -2.07 19.47 -14.30
C SER A 110 -2.77 18.80 -15.47
N LEU A 111 -3.62 19.54 -16.17
CA LEU A 111 -4.28 19.12 -17.40
C LEU A 111 -3.81 19.95 -18.61
N SER A 112 -2.74 20.73 -18.43
CA SER A 112 -2.11 21.49 -19.52
C SER A 112 -1.69 20.57 -20.68
N ASP A 113 -1.02 19.49 -20.35
CA ASP A 113 -0.45 18.56 -21.33
C ASP A 113 -1.55 17.66 -21.91
N PHE A 114 -2.57 17.38 -21.10
CA PHE A 114 -3.80 16.70 -21.51
C PHE A 114 -4.56 17.45 -22.61
N LYS A 115 -4.70 18.78 -22.50
CA LYS A 115 -5.38 19.60 -23.52
C LYS A 115 -4.63 19.62 -24.85
N GLN A 116 -3.31 19.47 -24.80
CA GLN A 116 -2.45 19.52 -25.98
C GLN A 116 -2.29 18.16 -26.66
N ASP A 117 -2.75 17.07 -26.03
CA ASP A 117 -2.67 15.73 -26.59
C ASP A 117 -3.72 15.55 -27.71
N PRO A 118 -3.31 15.33 -28.98
CA PRO A 118 -4.23 15.10 -30.08
C PRO A 118 -5.09 13.84 -29.90
N GLY A 119 -4.64 12.87 -29.09
CA GLY A 119 -5.40 11.69 -28.70
C GLY A 119 -6.61 12.00 -27.82
N VAL A 120 -6.56 13.09 -27.05
CA VAL A 120 -7.68 13.53 -26.19
C VAL A 120 -8.81 14.09 -27.04
N LEU A 121 -8.49 14.92 -28.04
CA LEU A 121 -9.49 15.43 -28.98
C LEU A 121 -10.14 14.29 -29.77
N LYS A 122 -9.34 13.34 -30.27
CA LYS A 122 -9.83 12.16 -30.97
C LYS A 122 -10.77 11.31 -30.09
N SER A 123 -10.39 11.08 -28.84
CA SER A 123 -11.20 10.31 -27.88
C SER A 123 -12.49 11.03 -27.50
N ALA A 124 -12.46 12.36 -27.36
CA ALA A 124 -13.65 13.18 -27.14
C ALA A 124 -14.62 13.11 -28.33
N VAL A 125 -14.10 13.18 -29.57
CA VAL A 125 -14.90 13.02 -30.80
C VAL A 125 -15.52 11.64 -30.89
N ASP A 126 -14.71 10.59 -30.72
CA ASP A 126 -15.18 9.20 -30.77
C ASP A 126 -16.21 8.92 -29.67
N GLY A 127 -16.05 9.54 -28.49
CA GLY A 127 -17.00 9.49 -27.39
C GLY A 127 -18.32 10.18 -27.65
N LEU A 128 -18.28 11.40 -28.18
CA LEU A 128 -19.50 12.12 -28.56
C LEU A 128 -20.25 11.36 -29.65
N MET A 129 -19.55 10.75 -30.61
CA MET A 129 -20.15 9.93 -31.65
C MET A 129 -20.78 8.62 -31.15
N GLN A 130 -20.46 8.17 -29.93
CA GLN A 130 -21.16 7.03 -29.30
C GLN A 130 -22.55 7.42 -28.75
N ASN A 131 -22.87 8.71 -28.65
CA ASN A 131 -24.19 9.17 -28.25
C ASN A 131 -25.19 9.03 -29.41
N GLU A 132 -26.35 8.40 -29.16
CA GLU A 132 -27.46 8.17 -30.11
C GLU A 132 -27.80 9.40 -30.97
N THR A 133 -27.79 10.59 -30.37
CA THR A 133 -28.14 11.85 -31.05
C THR A 133 -27.02 12.36 -31.97
N MET A 134 -25.76 12.13 -31.59
CA MET A 134 -24.57 12.64 -32.27
C MET A 134 -24.02 11.65 -33.30
N LYS A 135 -24.33 10.36 -33.18
CA LYS A 135 -23.90 9.29 -34.09
C LYS A 135 -24.38 9.51 -35.54
N LYS A 136 -25.49 10.23 -35.71
CA LYS A 136 -26.10 10.57 -37.01
C LYS A 136 -25.44 11.77 -37.68
N LEU A 137 -24.59 12.52 -36.96
CA LEU A 137 -23.89 13.68 -37.49
C LEU A 137 -22.53 13.27 -38.07
N PRO A 138 -22.08 13.89 -39.17
CA PRO A 138 -20.72 13.71 -39.68
C PRO A 138 -19.68 14.14 -38.63
N ARG A 139 -18.52 13.46 -38.60
CA ARG A 139 -17.41 13.77 -37.67
C ARG A 139 -17.03 15.26 -37.66
N SER A 140 -17.06 15.90 -38.82
CA SER A 140 -16.74 17.33 -38.99
C SER A 140 -17.66 18.27 -38.21
N PHE A 141 -18.87 17.84 -37.82
CA PHE A 141 -19.78 18.61 -36.97
C PHE A 141 -19.58 18.34 -35.47
N VAL A 142 -19.02 17.19 -35.12
CA VAL A 142 -18.76 16.77 -33.74
C VAL A 142 -17.41 17.29 -33.24
N GLU A 143 -16.43 17.43 -34.15
CA GLU A 143 -15.07 17.87 -33.86
C GLU A 143 -14.98 19.30 -33.26
N PRO A 144 -15.73 20.31 -33.73
CA PRO A 144 -15.76 21.63 -33.10
C PRO A 144 -16.36 21.60 -31.68
N ALA A 145 -17.39 20.77 -31.47
CA ALA A 145 -18.01 20.60 -30.14
C ALA A 145 -17.07 19.87 -29.17
N ALA A 146 -16.34 18.85 -29.65
CA ALA A 146 -15.30 18.17 -28.90
C ALA A 146 -14.17 19.13 -28.52
N LYS A 147 -13.73 19.99 -29.46
CA LYS A 147 -12.70 21.00 -29.21
C LYS A 147 -13.13 21.99 -28.14
N MET A 148 -14.36 22.52 -28.22
CA MET A 148 -14.91 23.39 -27.18
C MET A 148 -15.00 22.70 -25.80
N LEU A 149 -15.33 21.41 -25.76
CA LEU A 149 -15.38 20.65 -24.51
C LEU A 149 -13.98 20.48 -23.90
N VAL A 150 -12.97 20.15 -24.70
CA VAL A 150 -11.57 20.03 -24.26
C VAL A 150 -11.03 21.38 -23.79
N GLU A 151 -11.34 22.47 -24.50
CA GLU A 151 -10.93 23.83 -24.10
C GLU A 151 -11.55 24.26 -22.76
N LYS A 152 -12.80 23.86 -22.50
CA LYS A 152 -13.53 24.12 -21.23
C LYS A 152 -13.05 23.28 -20.04
N VAL A 153 -12.26 22.23 -20.26
CA VAL A 153 -11.63 21.50 -19.16
C VAL A 153 -10.75 22.48 -18.37
N PRO A 154 -10.75 22.51 -17.03
CA PRO A 154 -9.85 23.39 -16.29
C PRO A 154 -8.38 23.00 -16.55
N GLU A 155 -7.46 23.97 -16.54
CA GLU A 155 -6.02 23.66 -16.70
C GLU A 155 -5.45 22.87 -15.52
N LYS A 156 -6.10 22.98 -14.35
CA LYS A 156 -5.72 22.27 -13.13
C LYS A 156 -6.95 21.73 -12.43
N LEU A 157 -6.92 20.46 -12.05
CA LEU A 157 -7.90 19.89 -11.13
C LEU A 157 -7.35 19.94 -9.71
N ASN A 158 -7.99 20.72 -8.84
CA ASN A 158 -7.67 20.74 -7.42
C ASN A 158 -8.43 19.62 -6.70
N LEU A 159 -7.78 18.48 -6.53
CA LEU A 159 -8.33 17.33 -5.81
C LEU A 159 -8.29 17.54 -4.28
N THR A 160 -7.55 18.53 -3.80
CA THR A 160 -7.59 18.93 -2.38
C THR A 160 -9.00 19.33 -1.97
N SER A 161 -9.77 19.94 -2.88
CA SER A 161 -11.17 20.31 -2.62
C SER A 161 -12.09 19.11 -2.35
N LEU A 162 -11.82 17.97 -3.02
CA LEU A 162 -12.54 16.72 -2.81
C LEU A 162 -12.17 16.09 -1.46
N LEU A 163 -10.91 16.24 -1.06
CA LEU A 163 -10.39 15.83 0.25
C LEU A 163 -10.92 16.71 1.40
N THR A 164 -11.11 18.01 1.18
CA THR A 164 -11.60 18.96 2.22
C THR A 164 -13.04 18.73 2.65
N SER A 165 -13.81 17.89 1.95
CA SER A 165 -15.19 17.54 2.34
C SER A 165 -15.27 16.97 3.77
N ARG A 166 -14.16 16.46 4.32
CA ARG A 166 -14.00 16.05 5.73
C ARG A 166 -12.57 16.30 6.23
N GLU A 167 -12.20 17.55 6.49
CA GLU A 167 -10.90 17.87 7.13
C GLU A 167 -10.65 17.07 8.42
N SER A 168 -11.71 16.70 9.15
CA SER A 168 -11.66 15.82 10.32
C SER A 168 -11.04 14.45 10.02
N ASP A 169 -11.35 13.87 8.85
CA ASP A 169 -10.92 12.53 8.47
C ASP A 169 -9.42 12.55 8.12
N LEU A 170 -8.95 13.59 7.42
CA LEU A 170 -7.52 13.78 7.14
C LEU A 170 -6.70 14.06 8.39
N ALA A 171 -7.20 14.87 9.31
CA ALA A 171 -6.54 15.10 10.60
C ALA A 171 -6.47 13.81 11.43
N GLN A 172 -7.53 12.98 11.40
CA GLN A 172 -7.55 11.68 12.05
C GLN A 172 -6.56 10.70 11.42
N VAL A 173 -6.46 10.66 10.09
CA VAL A 173 -5.49 9.82 9.37
C VAL A 173 -4.07 10.29 9.71
N LYS A 174 -3.78 11.61 9.67
CA LYS A 174 -2.48 12.17 10.09
C LYS A 174 -2.12 11.78 11.52
N LYS A 175 -3.05 11.88 12.48
CA LYS A 175 -2.85 11.45 13.86
C LYS A 175 -2.58 9.94 13.97
N THR A 176 -3.27 9.15 13.15
CA THR A 176 -3.09 7.69 13.11
C THR A 176 -1.73 7.31 12.55
N VAL A 177 -1.29 7.96 11.48
CA VAL A 177 0.05 7.78 10.89
C VAL A 177 1.14 8.21 11.87
N GLY A 178 0.98 9.34 12.56
CA GLY A 178 1.92 9.76 13.61
C GLY A 178 2.03 8.74 14.75
N LYS A 179 0.90 8.23 15.25
CA LYS A 179 0.88 7.15 16.25
C LYS A 179 1.54 5.87 15.75
N PHE A 180 1.30 5.50 14.49
CA PHE A 180 1.91 4.33 13.87
C PHE A 180 3.44 4.41 13.90
N TYR A 181 4.04 5.51 13.45
CA TYR A 181 5.50 5.67 13.46
C TYR A 181 6.07 5.79 14.88
N GLN A 182 5.33 6.41 15.80
CA GLN A 182 5.72 6.44 17.21
C GLN A 182 5.75 5.03 17.83
N SER A 183 4.70 4.23 17.58
CA SER A 183 4.63 2.83 18.01
C SER A 183 5.71 1.97 17.36
N TYR A 184 5.97 2.18 16.07
CA TYR A 184 7.02 1.46 15.35
C TYR A 184 8.40 1.70 15.98
N ASN A 185 8.76 2.97 16.24
CA ASN A 185 10.00 3.32 16.92
C ASN A 185 10.07 2.76 18.34
N ALA A 186 8.97 2.79 19.10
CA ALA A 186 8.91 2.22 20.44
C ALA A 186 9.16 0.71 20.43
N VAL A 187 8.58 -0.03 19.48
CA VAL A 187 8.82 -1.47 19.33
C VAL A 187 10.29 -1.77 19.05
N LEU A 188 10.95 -1.00 18.17
CA LEU A 188 12.38 -1.17 17.89
C LEU A 188 13.24 -0.93 19.14
N LEU A 189 12.95 0.11 19.92
CA LEU A 189 13.67 0.38 21.17
C LEU A 189 13.46 -0.72 22.22
N ILE A 190 12.23 -1.23 22.35
CA ILE A 190 11.92 -2.34 23.26
C ILE A 190 12.69 -3.60 22.84
N LEU A 191 12.77 -3.89 21.54
CA LEU A 191 13.54 -5.03 21.03
C LEU A 191 15.01 -4.95 21.39
N ILE A 192 15.63 -3.77 21.26
CA ILE A 192 17.02 -3.53 21.66
C ILE A 192 17.18 -3.74 23.17
N ALA A 193 16.27 -3.20 23.98
CA ALA A 193 16.30 -3.37 25.43
C ALA A 193 16.18 -4.85 25.84
N VAL A 194 15.30 -5.62 25.20
CA VAL A 194 15.12 -7.06 25.46
C VAL A 194 16.39 -7.85 25.08
N LEU A 195 17.04 -7.51 23.97
CA LEU A 195 18.33 -8.12 23.58
C LEU A 195 19.42 -7.86 24.62
N ILE A 196 19.53 -6.61 25.09
CA ILE A 196 20.48 -6.24 26.16
C ILE A 196 20.17 -7.01 27.45
N LEU A 197 18.90 -7.10 27.85
CA LEU A 197 18.50 -7.84 29.05
C LEU A 197 18.84 -9.34 28.92
N THR A 198 18.60 -9.92 27.74
CA THR A 198 18.94 -11.32 27.44
C THR A 198 20.44 -11.57 27.56
N PHE A 199 21.26 -10.63 27.10
CA PHE A 199 22.70 -10.66 27.28
C PHE A 199 23.12 -10.58 28.76
N ILE A 200 22.52 -9.67 29.53
CA ILE A 200 22.80 -9.49 30.97
C ILE A 200 22.47 -10.76 31.76
N VAL A 201 21.36 -11.44 31.45
CA VAL A 201 20.93 -12.67 32.15
C VAL A 201 21.85 -13.85 31.84
N LEU A 202 22.20 -14.03 30.56
CA LEU A 202 23.04 -15.15 30.13
C LEU A 202 24.53 -14.93 30.40
N ARG A 203 24.99 -13.67 30.46
CA ARG A 203 26.40 -13.26 30.64
C ARG A 203 27.38 -13.95 29.67
N SER A 204 26.87 -14.45 28.55
CA SER A 204 27.63 -15.25 27.60
C SER A 204 27.18 -14.91 26.20
N VAL A 205 28.05 -14.23 25.45
CA VAL A 205 27.84 -13.86 24.04
C VAL A 205 27.38 -15.08 23.23
N ARG A 206 28.04 -16.22 23.43
CA ARG A 206 27.71 -17.48 22.78
C ARG A 206 26.27 -17.93 23.06
N GLN A 207 25.86 -17.97 24.34
CA GLN A 207 24.52 -18.43 24.70
C GLN A 207 23.45 -17.44 24.22
N THR A 208 23.72 -16.13 24.31
CA THR A 208 22.82 -15.09 23.81
C THR A 208 22.61 -15.21 22.30
N LEU A 209 23.69 -15.35 21.53
CA LEU A 209 23.62 -15.50 20.07
C LEU A 209 22.86 -16.76 19.65
N ILE A 210 23.08 -17.88 20.34
CA ILE A 210 22.34 -19.13 20.07
C ILE A 210 20.85 -18.96 20.42
N ALA A 211 20.53 -18.40 21.59
CA ALA A 211 19.15 -18.21 22.03
C ALA A 211 18.39 -17.29 21.09
N VAL A 212 18.93 -16.10 20.82
CA VAL A 212 18.38 -15.12 19.88
C VAL A 212 18.28 -15.72 18.48
N GLY A 213 19.30 -16.45 18.03
CA GLY A 213 19.32 -17.11 16.72
C GLY A 213 18.18 -18.10 16.54
N ILE A 214 17.96 -18.98 17.53
CA ILE A 214 16.83 -19.92 17.52
C ILE A 214 15.49 -19.17 17.53
N THR A 215 15.35 -18.14 18.38
CA THR A 215 14.13 -17.33 18.46
C THR A 215 13.79 -16.68 17.13
N LEU A 216 14.76 -16.05 16.47
CA LEU A 216 14.56 -15.40 15.17
C LEU A 216 14.26 -16.41 14.06
N LEU A 217 14.90 -17.59 14.08
CA LEU A 217 14.59 -18.67 13.13
C LEU A 217 13.14 -19.14 13.25
N ILE A 218 12.69 -19.44 14.47
CA ILE A 218 11.30 -19.86 14.75
C ILE A 218 10.33 -18.75 14.35
N THR A 219 10.64 -17.50 14.71
CA THR A 219 9.79 -16.35 14.39
C THR A 219 9.67 -16.14 12.89
N GLY A 220 10.79 -16.19 12.16
CA GLY A 220 10.80 -16.10 10.70
C GLY A 220 9.97 -17.22 10.05
N LEU A 221 10.14 -18.46 10.49
CA LEU A 221 9.35 -19.61 10.03
C LEU A 221 7.84 -19.44 10.28
N LEU A 222 7.44 -18.99 11.47
CA LEU A 222 6.02 -18.75 11.78
C LEU A 222 5.44 -17.62 10.93
N LEU A 223 6.23 -16.59 10.66
CA LEU A 223 5.82 -15.46 9.81
C LEU A 223 5.77 -15.83 8.31
N PHE A 224 6.25 -17.00 7.88
CA PHE A 224 5.96 -17.49 6.53
C PHE A 224 4.51 -18.00 6.38
N LEU A 225 3.83 -18.39 7.46
CA LEU A 225 2.48 -18.96 7.40
C LEU A 225 1.44 -17.99 6.81
N PRO A 226 1.39 -16.70 7.21
CA PRO A 226 0.47 -15.74 6.59
C PRO A 226 0.72 -15.54 5.09
N TRP A 227 1.98 -15.61 4.65
CA TRP A 227 2.31 -15.49 3.22
C TRP A 227 1.81 -16.71 2.42
N LEU A 228 2.02 -17.93 2.94
CA LEU A 228 1.48 -19.15 2.33
C LEU A 228 -0.05 -19.15 2.27
N ALA A 229 -0.71 -18.61 3.29
CA ALA A 229 -2.16 -18.47 3.36
C ALA A 229 -2.69 -17.22 2.64
N SER A 230 -1.83 -16.39 2.02
CA SER A 230 -2.21 -15.09 1.47
C SER A 230 -3.34 -15.15 0.45
N GLY A 231 -3.39 -16.21 -0.37
CA GLY A 231 -4.48 -16.42 -1.32
C GLY A 231 -5.85 -16.61 -0.65
N SER A 232 -5.89 -17.42 0.41
CA SER A 232 -7.11 -17.67 1.20
C SER A 232 -7.52 -16.44 2.01
N ILE A 233 -6.54 -15.73 2.59
CA ILE A 233 -6.77 -14.47 3.32
C ILE A 233 -7.36 -13.42 2.38
N ALA A 234 -6.77 -13.26 1.18
CA ALA A 234 -7.24 -12.33 0.18
C ALA A 234 -8.69 -12.63 -0.25
N GLN A 235 -9.02 -13.89 -0.53
CA GLN A 235 -10.39 -14.28 -0.87
C GLN A 235 -11.37 -14.08 0.30
N SER A 236 -10.96 -14.38 1.53
CA SER A 236 -11.84 -14.26 2.70
C SER A 236 -12.17 -12.81 3.03
N ILE A 237 -11.20 -11.90 2.92
CA ILE A 237 -11.40 -10.47 3.21
C ILE A 237 -12.34 -9.83 2.16
N VAL A 238 -12.23 -10.28 0.92
CA VAL A 238 -12.77 -9.56 -0.22
C VAL A 238 -14.09 -10.15 -0.73
N SER A 239 -14.35 -11.44 -0.50
CA SER A 239 -15.58 -12.14 -0.92
C SER A 239 -16.88 -11.57 -0.32
N GLY A 240 -16.80 -10.79 0.76
CA GLY A 240 -17.94 -10.13 1.38
C GLY A 240 -18.50 -8.93 0.59
N TYR A 241 -17.76 -8.40 -0.39
CA TYR A 241 -18.20 -7.23 -1.14
C TYR A 241 -19.25 -7.61 -2.20
N LYS A 242 -20.50 -7.17 -2.00
CA LYS A 242 -21.63 -7.38 -2.93
C LYS A 242 -22.06 -6.10 -3.66
N GLY A 243 -21.21 -5.09 -3.70
CA GLY A 243 -21.53 -3.81 -4.32
C GLY A 243 -21.42 -3.81 -5.84
N VAL A 244 -21.60 -2.63 -6.44
CA VAL A 244 -21.44 -2.39 -7.87
C VAL A 244 -20.00 -2.75 -8.30
N ALA A 245 -19.86 -3.44 -9.44
CA ALA A 245 -18.59 -3.95 -9.94
C ALA A 245 -17.88 -4.93 -8.97
N ALA A 246 -18.65 -5.77 -8.27
CA ALA A 246 -18.12 -6.68 -7.24
C ALA A 246 -16.91 -7.49 -7.71
N GLU A 247 -16.96 -8.15 -8.85
CA GLU A 247 -15.82 -8.96 -9.35
C GLU A 247 -14.56 -8.13 -9.59
N SER A 248 -14.69 -6.92 -10.14
CA SER A 248 -13.54 -6.03 -10.39
C SER A 248 -12.97 -5.48 -9.09
N VAL A 249 -13.82 -4.99 -8.17
CA VAL A 249 -13.39 -4.53 -6.84
C VAL A 249 -12.76 -5.67 -6.06
N GLN A 250 -13.31 -6.87 -6.19
CA GLN A 250 -12.80 -8.06 -5.51
C GLN A 250 -11.43 -8.48 -6.06
N SER A 251 -11.27 -8.46 -7.38
CA SER A 251 -10.00 -8.75 -8.04
C SER A 251 -8.91 -7.75 -7.62
N ILE A 252 -9.23 -6.47 -7.57
CA ILE A 252 -8.29 -5.41 -7.16
C ILE A 252 -7.94 -5.53 -5.68
N GLY A 253 -8.92 -5.76 -4.81
CA GLY A 253 -8.68 -5.99 -3.39
C GLY A 253 -7.81 -7.22 -3.15
N ALA A 254 -8.07 -8.32 -3.86
CA ALA A 254 -7.25 -9.52 -3.78
C ALA A 254 -5.83 -9.30 -4.32
N ALA A 255 -5.68 -8.57 -5.42
CA ALA A 255 -4.38 -8.20 -5.98
C ALA A 255 -3.59 -7.30 -5.03
N PHE A 256 -4.26 -6.36 -4.36
CA PHE A 256 -3.66 -5.50 -3.34
C PHE A 256 -3.13 -6.32 -2.15
N ILE A 257 -3.95 -7.21 -1.60
CA ILE A 257 -3.57 -8.06 -0.47
C ILE A 257 -2.42 -9.01 -0.85
N LYS A 258 -2.47 -9.62 -2.04
CA LYS A 258 -1.37 -10.47 -2.54
C LYS A 258 -0.06 -9.67 -2.69
N SER A 259 -0.14 -8.47 -3.23
CA SER A 259 1.03 -7.59 -3.40
C SER A 259 1.60 -7.16 -2.04
N PHE A 260 0.75 -6.91 -1.04
CA PHE A 260 1.17 -6.62 0.33
C PHE A 260 1.95 -7.81 0.91
N PHE A 261 1.43 -9.03 0.75
CA PHE A 261 2.11 -10.23 1.23
C PHE A 261 3.43 -10.50 0.49
N ALA A 262 3.54 -10.12 -0.78
CA ALA A 262 4.81 -10.19 -1.52
C ALA A 262 5.89 -9.26 -0.94
N VAL A 263 5.52 -8.10 -0.40
CA VAL A 263 6.46 -7.23 0.34
C VAL A 263 6.73 -7.79 1.74
N PHE A 264 5.68 -8.29 2.41
CA PHE A 264 5.78 -8.85 3.75
C PHE A 264 6.76 -10.02 3.84
N VAL A 265 6.87 -10.87 2.82
CA VAL A 265 7.76 -12.06 2.80
C VAL A 265 9.25 -11.73 2.95
N VAL A 266 9.65 -10.48 2.70
CA VAL A 266 11.03 -10.03 2.92
C VAL A 266 11.38 -10.05 4.40
N SER A 267 10.44 -9.67 5.28
CA SER A 267 10.64 -9.65 6.74
C SER A 267 10.95 -11.02 7.35
N PRO A 268 10.15 -12.09 7.14
CA PRO A 268 10.49 -13.42 7.64
C PRO A 268 11.80 -13.94 7.06
N LEU A 269 12.11 -13.67 5.78
CA LEU A 269 13.38 -14.07 5.16
C LEU A 269 14.59 -13.41 5.85
N VAL A 270 14.53 -12.10 6.11
CA VAL A 270 15.58 -11.38 6.85
C VAL A 270 15.71 -11.92 8.27
N LEU A 271 14.61 -12.18 8.97
CA LEU A 271 14.63 -12.74 10.33
C LEU A 271 15.25 -14.15 10.35
N THR A 272 14.91 -15.01 9.40
CA THR A 272 15.49 -16.35 9.28
C THR A 272 16.99 -16.29 8.97
N LEU A 273 17.43 -15.43 8.06
CA LEU A 273 18.85 -15.24 7.74
C LEU A 273 19.63 -14.67 8.94
N ALA A 274 19.09 -13.66 9.61
CA ALA A 274 19.69 -13.09 10.81
C ALA A 274 19.77 -14.12 11.94
N GLY A 275 18.72 -14.94 12.11
CA GLY A 275 18.67 -16.03 13.06
C GLY A 275 19.72 -17.12 12.77
N ALA A 276 19.85 -17.52 11.51
CA ALA A 276 20.88 -18.46 11.08
C ALA A 276 22.30 -17.92 11.33
N ALA A 277 22.56 -16.67 10.94
CA ALA A 277 23.85 -16.01 11.16
C ALA A 277 24.19 -15.91 12.65
N ALA A 278 23.24 -15.51 13.50
CA ALA A 278 23.42 -15.45 14.95
C ALA A 278 23.69 -16.83 15.55
N TYR A 279 22.93 -17.85 15.13
CA TYR A 279 23.12 -19.23 15.59
C TYR A 279 24.50 -19.79 15.23
N VAL A 280 24.91 -19.65 13.97
CA VAL A 280 26.22 -20.09 13.46
C VAL A 280 27.32 -19.34 14.21
N THR A 281 27.25 -18.01 14.27
CA THR A 281 28.24 -17.20 15.01
C THR A 281 28.33 -17.64 16.46
N GLY A 282 27.21 -17.84 17.16
CA GLY A 282 27.19 -18.33 18.53
C GLY A 282 27.82 -19.73 18.69
N LYS A 283 27.69 -20.61 17.70
CA LYS A 283 28.37 -21.91 17.71
C LYS A 283 29.89 -21.80 17.58
N PHE A 284 30.38 -20.81 16.82
CA PHE A 284 31.81 -20.64 16.50
C PHE A 284 32.55 -19.59 17.35
N VAL A 285 31.85 -18.78 18.16
CA VAL A 285 32.49 -17.93 19.18
C VAL A 285 33.25 -18.84 20.15
N MET A 286 34.57 -18.91 19.96
CA MET A 286 35.48 -19.83 20.64
C MET A 286 35.31 -19.77 22.16
N LYS A 287 35.32 -20.93 22.81
CA LYS A 287 35.67 -21.05 24.23
C LYS A 287 36.97 -20.27 24.39
N LYS A 288 36.98 -19.20 25.20
CA LYS A 288 38.24 -18.61 25.68
C LYS A 288 39.08 -19.77 26.20
N ALA A 289 40.22 -20.04 25.55
CA ALA A 289 41.19 -21.00 26.03
C ALA A 289 41.52 -20.60 27.47
N GLY A 290 41.17 -21.47 28.42
CA GLY A 290 41.66 -21.33 29.78
C GLY A 290 43.18 -21.38 29.68
N LYS A 291 43.83 -20.25 30.01
CA LYS A 291 45.25 -20.26 30.31
C LYS A 291 45.42 -21.22 31.49
N THR A 292 46.05 -22.36 31.18
CA THR A 292 46.75 -23.21 32.14
C THR A 292 47.96 -22.46 32.66
#